data_AF-A0A2H1W3F5-F1
#
_entry.id   AF-A0A2H1W3F5-F1
#
_cell.length_a   1.000
_cell.length_b   1.000
_cell.length_c   1.000
_cell.angle_alpha   90.00
_cell.angle_beta   90.00
_cell.angle_gamma   90.00
#
_symmetry.space_group_name_H-M   'P 1'
#
loop_
_entity.id
_entity.type
_entity.pdbx_description
1 polymer ?
#
loop_
_entity_poly.entity_id
_entity_poly.type
_entity_poly.pdbx_seq_one_letter_code
_entity_poly.pdbx_strand_id
1 'polypeptide(L)'
;MVLVLAALGAACAAVLFTQGFLCMLVSIIILGIVYLLAFHQRWLYVAIKTTPRDLRALLSYIKILWLTRKFSSKDLTLPDIFHDVVSRHPDKPCFLFQDEVWTFKE
;
A
#
# COMPACT_ATOMS: atom_id res chain seq x y z
N MET A 1 1.23 -16.03 36.36
CA MET A 1 0.36 -16.34 35.22
C MET A 1 -1.12 -16.20 35.58
N VAL A 2 -1.68 -17.08 36.43
CA VAL A 2 -3.11 -17.06 36.81
C VAL A 2 -3.56 -15.76 37.50
N LEU A 3 -2.76 -15.25 38.44
CA LEU A 3 -3.06 -13.97 39.14
C LEU A 3 -3.06 -12.76 38.21
N VAL A 4 -2.19 -12.75 37.19
CA VAL A 4 -2.09 -11.66 36.22
C VAL A 4 -3.31 -11.68 35.28
N LEU A 5 -3.74 -12.88 34.86
CA LEU A 5 -4.95 -13.05 34.05
C LEU A 5 -6.21 -12.68 34.84
N ALA A 6 -6.28 -13.03 36.12
CA ALA A 6 -7.39 -12.65 36.99
C ALA A 6 -7.46 -11.13 37.21
N ALA A 7 -6.33 -10.46 37.41
CA ALA A 7 -6.26 -9.01 37.56
C ALA A 7 -6.64 -8.26 36.26
N LEU A 8 -6.18 -8.75 35.10
CA LEU A 8 -6.57 -8.22 33.79
C LEU A 8 -8.07 -8.43 33.52
N GLY A 9 -8.60 -9.60 33.85
CA GLY A 9 -10.03 -9.89 33.74
C GLY A 9 -10.89 -8.99 34.63
N ALA A 10 -10.47 -8.75 35.87
CA ALA A 10 -11.16 -7.86 36.81
C ALA A 10 -11.12 -6.39 36.35
N ALA A 11 -9.99 -5.92 35.84
CA ALA A 11 -9.88 -4.57 35.27
C ALA A 11 -10.77 -4.38 34.03
N CYS A 12 -10.79 -5.39 33.14
CA CYS A 12 -11.66 -5.39 31.97
C CYS A 12 -13.14 -5.39 32.34
N ALA A 13 -13.54 -6.18 33.33
CA ALA A 13 -14.91 -6.22 33.83
C ALA A 13 -15.30 -4.88 34.48
N ALA A 14 -14.44 -4.27 35.28
CA ALA A 14 -14.70 -2.98 35.93
C ALA A 14 -14.93 -1.85 34.91
N VAL A 15 -14.17 -1.83 33.80
CA VAL A 15 -14.36 -0.84 32.72
C VAL A 15 -15.67 -1.08 31.95
N LEU A 16 -16.02 -2.35 31.71
CA LEU A 16 -17.30 -2.72 31.09
C LEU A 16 -18.52 -2.25 31.92
N PHE A 17 -18.49 -2.45 33.23
CA PHE A 17 -19.60 -2.12 34.13
C PHE A 17 -19.79 -0.61 34.33
N THR A 18 -18.73 0.19 34.18
CA THR A 18 -18.76 1.63 34.49
C THR A 18 -18.92 2.52 33.27
N GLN A 19 -18.34 2.15 32.13
CA GLN A 19 -18.21 3.02 30.95
C GLN A 19 -18.73 2.39 29.64
N GLY A 20 -19.13 1.12 29.67
CA GLY A 20 -19.69 0.41 28.52
C GLY A 20 -18.65 -0.22 27.59
N PHE A 21 -19.14 -0.94 26.58
CA PHE A 21 -18.34 -1.83 25.72
C PHE A 21 -17.29 -1.10 24.86
N LEU A 22 -17.63 0.07 24.31
CA LEU A 22 -16.70 0.85 23.48
C LEU A 22 -15.48 1.33 24.27
N CYS A 23 -15.66 1.75 25.53
CA CYS A 23 -14.56 2.18 26.40
C CYS A 23 -13.64 1.02 26.78
N MET A 24 -14.17 -0.20 26.92
CA MET A 24 -13.35 -1.39 27.13
C MET A 24 -12.47 -1.70 25.90
N LEU A 25 -13.01 -1.62 24.68
CA LEU A 25 -12.21 -1.83 23.47
C LEU A 25 -11.10 -0.78 23.34
N VAL A 26 -11.42 0.50 23.57
CA VAL A 26 -10.44 1.58 23.50
C VAL A 26 -9.33 1.41 24.53
N SER A 27 -9.65 1.02 25.78
CA SER A 27 -8.64 0.81 26.82
C SER A 27 -7.72 -0.39 26.52
N ILE A 28 -8.24 -1.48 25.95
CA ILE A 28 -7.42 -2.61 25.48
C ILE A 28 -6.48 -2.18 24.36
N ILE A 29 -6.96 -1.41 23.39
CA ILE A 29 -6.12 -0.89 22.29
C ILE A 29 -5.01 0.00 22.85
N ILE A 30 -5.33 0.91 23.76
CA ILE A 30 -4.34 1.81 24.38
C ILE A 30 -3.30 1.00 25.15
N LEU A 31 -3.70 0.04 25.98
CA LEU A 31 -2.77 -0.83 26.71
C LEU A 31 -1.88 -1.64 25.76
N GLY A 32 -2.43 -2.16 24.67
CA GLY A 32 -1.68 -2.86 23.63
C GLY A 32 -0.64 -1.97 22.96
N ILE A 33 -1.00 -0.72 22.62
CA ILE A 33 -0.07 0.26 22.04
C ILE A 33 1.03 0.61 23.05
N VAL A 34 0.69 0.85 24.32
CA VAL A 34 1.66 1.18 25.37
C VAL A 34 2.62 0.00 25.60
N TYR A 35 2.14 -1.23 25.59
CA TYR A 35 2.99 -2.43 25.71
C TYR A 35 3.93 -2.58 24.50
N LEU A 36 3.42 -2.42 23.28
CA LEU A 36 4.22 -2.47 22.06
C LEU A 36 5.28 -1.38 22.05
N LEU A 37 4.94 -0.16 22.46
CA LEU A 37 5.91 0.89 22.66
C LEU A 37 6.92 0.46 23.72
N ALA A 38 6.54 0.16 24.96
CA ALA A 38 7.48 -0.11 26.04
C ALA A 38 8.47 -1.26 25.76
N PHE A 39 8.00 -2.36 25.16
CA PHE A 39 8.80 -3.58 25.00
C PHE A 39 9.44 -3.71 23.60
N HIS A 40 8.80 -3.17 22.55
CA HIS A 40 9.22 -3.34 21.16
C HIS A 40 9.67 -2.03 20.48
N GLN A 41 10.18 -1.05 21.24
CA GLN A 41 10.76 0.21 20.73
C GLN A 41 11.70 0.01 19.52
N ARG A 42 12.62 -0.96 19.60
CA ARG A 42 13.60 -1.22 18.54
C ARG A 42 12.95 -1.72 17.25
N TRP A 43 11.95 -2.58 17.37
CA TRP A 43 11.22 -3.11 16.22
C TRP A 43 10.36 -2.01 15.57
N LEU A 44 9.68 -1.18 16.37
CA LEU A 44 8.93 -0.02 15.87
C LEU A 44 9.83 0.99 15.16
N TYR A 45 11.01 1.27 15.70
CA TYR A 45 11.98 2.14 15.04
C TYR A 45 12.40 1.60 13.66
N VAL A 46 12.71 0.30 13.58
CA VAL A 46 13.05 -0.35 12.31
C VAL A 46 11.87 -0.30 11.35
N ALA A 47 10.67 -0.66 11.82
CA ALA A 47 9.45 -0.66 11.01
C ALA A 47 9.15 0.73 10.44
N ILE A 48 9.21 1.79 11.25
CA ILE A 48 8.99 3.18 10.79
C ILE A 48 10.04 3.55 9.74
N LYS A 49 11.30 3.16 9.96
CA LYS A 49 12.41 3.49 9.04
C LYS A 49 12.33 2.71 7.72
N THR A 50 11.80 1.48 7.72
CA THR A 50 11.64 0.65 6.50
C THR A 50 10.34 0.94 5.75
N THR A 51 9.28 1.34 6.46
CA THR A 51 7.97 1.68 5.88
C THR A 51 8.03 2.60 4.66
N PRO A 52 8.79 3.72 4.61
CA PRO A 52 8.75 4.60 3.44
C PRO A 52 9.32 3.95 2.17
N ARG A 53 10.24 2.99 2.30
CA ARG A 53 10.73 2.22 1.16
C ARG A 53 9.67 1.22 0.71
N ASP A 54 9.11 0.47 1.65
CA ASP A 54 8.17 -0.61 1.36
C ASP A 54 6.84 -0.06 0.81
N LEU A 55 6.39 1.10 1.32
CA LEU A 55 5.22 1.81 0.80
C LEU A 55 5.42 2.26 -0.64
N ARG A 56 6.62 2.73 -1.01
CA ARG A 56 6.92 3.11 -2.41
C ARG A 56 6.84 1.90 -3.35
N ALA A 57 7.33 0.75 -2.91
CA ALA A 57 7.22 -0.49 -3.67
C ALA A 57 5.75 -0.92 -3.82
N LEU A 58 4.98 -0.88 -2.72
CA LEU A 58 3.56 -1.21 -2.72
C LEU A 58 2.75 -0.29 -3.65
N LEU A 59 2.96 1.03 -3.59
CA LEU A 59 2.29 1.99 -4.45
C LEU A 59 2.62 1.76 -5.92
N SER A 60 3.88 1.45 -6.24
CA SER A 60 4.31 1.13 -7.60
C SER A 60 3.63 -0.14 -8.11
N TYR A 61 3.52 -1.17 -7.26
CA TYR A 61 2.84 -2.42 -7.58
C TYR A 61 1.33 -2.22 -7.81
N ILE A 62 0.66 -1.46 -6.94
CA ILE A 62 -0.76 -1.10 -7.10
C ILE A 62 -0.98 -0.34 -8.41
N LYS A 63 -0.09 0.59 -8.76
CA LYS A 63 -0.16 1.34 -10.02
C LYS A 63 -0.08 0.42 -11.23
N ILE A 64 0.82 -0.56 -11.21
CA ILE A 64 0.97 -1.55 -12.29
C ILE A 64 -0.30 -2.40 -12.38
N LEU A 65 -0.79 -2.95 -11.27
CA LEU A 65 -2.02 -3.74 -11.25
C LEU A 65 -3.22 -2.95 -11.81
N TRP A 66 -3.35 -1.69 -11.41
CA TRP A 66 -4.43 -0.84 -11.91
C TRP A 66 -4.30 -0.56 -13.41
N LEU A 67 -3.08 -0.31 -13.89
CA LEU A 67 -2.82 -0.12 -15.31
C LEU A 67 -3.13 -1.40 -16.12
N THR A 68 -2.66 -2.56 -15.67
CA THR A 68 -2.95 -3.86 -16.28
C THR A 68 -4.45 -4.13 -16.31
N ARG A 69 -5.16 -3.86 -15.22
CA ARG A 69 -6.63 -4.04 -15.15
C ARG A 69 -7.35 -3.08 -16.09
N LYS A 70 -6.88 -1.84 -16.24
CA LYS A 70 -7.43 -0.87 -17.18
C LYS A 70 -7.25 -1.32 -18.64
N PHE A 71 -6.09 -1.88 -18.98
CA PHE A 71 -5.83 -2.42 -20.32
C PHE A 71 -6.66 -3.68 -20.59
N SER A 72 -6.69 -4.61 -19.64
CA SER A 72 -7.47 -5.85 -19.75
C SER A 72 -8.98 -5.59 -19.83
N SER A 73 -9.51 -4.60 -19.10
CA SER A 73 -10.96 -4.28 -19.15
C SER A 73 -11.39 -3.63 -20.47
N LYS A 74 -10.45 -3.14 -21.29
CA LYS A 74 -10.74 -2.48 -22.56
C LYS A 74 -10.35 -3.35 -23.76
N ASP A 75 -9.93 -4.61 -23.51
CA ASP A 75 -9.35 -5.51 -24.51
C ASP A 75 -8.30 -4.83 -25.40
N LEU A 76 -7.56 -3.88 -24.83
CA LEU A 76 -6.58 -3.09 -25.59
C LEU A 76 -5.43 -4.01 -25.99
N THR A 77 -5.26 -4.15 -27.30
CA THR A 77 -4.18 -4.95 -27.87
C THR A 77 -2.91 -4.08 -28.03
N LEU A 78 -1.76 -4.73 -28.22
CA LEU A 78 -0.49 -4.04 -28.47
C LEU A 78 -0.56 -3.07 -29.67
N PRO A 79 -1.28 -3.38 -30.76
CA PRO A 79 -1.57 -2.42 -31.83
C PRO A 79 -2.38 -1.19 -31.39
N ASP A 80 -3.38 -1.33 -30.52
CA ASP A 80 -4.23 -0.19 -30.09
C ASP A 80 -3.43 0.79 -29.22
N ILE A 81 -2.78 0.24 -28.18
CA ILE A 81 -1.39 0.48 -27.82
C ILE A 81 -0.61 1.52 -28.64
N PHE A 82 0.03 0.97 -29.65
CA PHE A 82 0.90 1.65 -30.58
C PHE A 82 0.18 2.77 -31.33
N HIS A 83 -1.08 2.58 -31.73
CA HIS A 83 -1.84 3.59 -32.46
C HIS A 83 -2.12 4.85 -31.61
N ASP A 84 -2.43 4.70 -30.31
CA ASP A 84 -2.54 5.84 -29.39
C ASP A 84 -1.20 6.60 -29.27
N VAL A 85 -0.07 5.89 -29.25
CA VAL A 85 1.27 6.52 -29.20
C VAL A 85 1.59 7.25 -30.50
N VAL A 86 1.33 6.64 -31.66
CA VAL A 86 1.50 7.24 -32.99
C VAL A 86 0.66 8.51 -33.11
N SER A 87 -0.61 8.48 -32.67
CA SER A 87 -1.51 9.65 -32.73
C SER A 87 -1.05 10.83 -31.86
N ARG A 88 -0.39 10.56 -30.73
CA ARG A 88 0.12 11.60 -29.81
C ARG A 88 1.46 12.18 -30.26
N HIS A 89 2.28 11.40 -30.95
CA HIS A 89 3.64 11.77 -31.35
C HIS A 89 3.93 11.36 -32.80
N PRO A 90 3.17 11.85 -33.79
CA PRO A 90 3.28 11.40 -35.17
C PRO A 90 4.65 11.69 -35.79
N ASP A 91 5.22 12.87 -35.49
CA ASP A 91 6.45 13.35 -36.13
C ASP A 91 7.73 12.89 -35.41
N LYS A 92 7.61 12.06 -34.36
CA LYS A 92 8.79 11.62 -33.61
C LYS A 92 9.49 10.47 -34.36
N PRO A 93 10.82 10.53 -34.52
CA PRO A 93 11.57 9.48 -35.21
C PRO A 93 11.47 8.16 -34.44
N CYS A 94 11.03 7.10 -35.12
CA CYS A 94 10.83 5.76 -34.56
C CYS A 94 11.90 4.78 -35.05
N PHE A 95 12.32 4.89 -36.31
CA PHE A 95 13.32 3.99 -36.90
C PHE A 95 14.42 4.80 -37.59
N LEU A 96 15.66 4.43 -37.31
CA LEU A 96 16.86 5.09 -37.83
C LEU A 96 17.65 4.03 -38.60
N PHE A 97 17.73 4.18 -39.92
CA PHE A 97 18.50 3.27 -40.76
C PHE A 97 19.35 4.05 -41.76
N GLN A 98 20.67 4.00 -41.55
CA GLN A 98 21.64 4.75 -42.34
C GLN A 98 21.32 6.26 -42.31
N ASP A 99 21.00 6.84 -43.47
CA ASP A 99 20.61 8.25 -43.62
C ASP A 99 19.09 8.47 -43.62
N GLU A 100 18.29 7.39 -43.52
CA GLU A 100 16.83 7.47 -43.45
C GLU A 100 16.30 7.43 -42.02
N VAL A 101 15.30 8.28 -41.76
CA VAL A 101 14.62 8.42 -40.48
C VAL A 101 13.13 8.23 -40.72
N TRP A 102 12.55 7.12 -40.26
CA TRP A 102 11.11 6.91 -40.32
C TRP A 102 10.44 7.41 -39.05
N THR A 103 9.40 8.23 -39.24
CA THR A 103 8.57 8.77 -38.16
C THR A 103 7.47 7.77 -37.79
N PHE A 104 6.80 7.95 -36.63
CA PHE A 104 5.73 7.04 -36.20
C PHE A 104 4.53 6.96 -37.16
N LYS A 105 4.37 7.93 -38.05
CA LYS A 105 3.27 8.00 -39.02
C LYS A 105 3.51 7.14 -40.27
N GLU A 106 4.77 6.87 -40.61
CA GLU A 106 5.19 6.13 -41.81
C GLU A 106 5.16 4.61 -41.58
#